data_AF-B3RKR5-F1
#
_entry.id   AF-B3RKR5-F1
#
_cell.length_a   1.000
_cell.length_b   1.000
_cell.length_c   1.000
_cell.angle_alpha   90.00
_cell.angle_beta   90.00
_cell.angle_gamma   90.00
#
_symmetry.space_group_name_H-M   'P 1'
#
loop_
_entity.id
_entity.type
_entity.pdbx_description
1 polymer ?
#
loop_
_entity_poly.entity_id
_entity_poly.type
_entity_poly.pdbx_seq_one_letter_code
_entity_poly.pdbx_strand_id
1 'polypeptide(L)' 'KRRILFTQMQVSELEKRFKRQRYLSAQEREHLAKLIDLTPTQVKIWFQNHRYKCKRQF' A
#
# COMPACT_ATOMS: atom_id res chain seq x y z
N LYS A 1 7.69 9.63 -16.21
CA LYS A 1 8.03 9.05 -14.87
C LYS A 1 7.98 7.52 -14.99
N ARG A 2 9.06 6.80 -14.69
CA ARG A 2 9.13 5.33 -14.86
C ARG A 2 8.13 4.65 -13.92
N ARG A 3 7.31 3.73 -14.44
CA ARG A 3 6.38 2.93 -13.63
C ARG A 3 7.18 1.82 -12.95
N ILE A 4 7.33 1.90 -11.63
CA ILE A 4 7.96 0.84 -10.84
C ILE A 4 6.89 -0.17 -10.47
N LEU A 5 7.13 -1.44 -10.76
CA LEU A 5 6.29 -2.55 -10.33
C LEU A 5 6.77 -3.02 -8.96
N PHE A 6 5.82 -3.34 -8.08
CA PHE A 6 6.12 -3.94 -6.78
C PHE A 6 6.37 -5.43 -6.95
N THR A 7 7.24 -5.99 -6.12
CA THR A 7 7.47 -7.43 -6.06
C THR A 7 6.24 -8.14 -5.49
N GLN A 8 6.13 -9.45 -5.72
CA GLN A 8 5.01 -10.24 -5.18
C GLN A 8 4.98 -10.20 -3.64
N MET A 9 6.15 -10.20 -2.99
CA MET A 9 6.26 -10.07 -1.53
C MET A 9 5.72 -8.72 -1.05
N GLN A 10 6.11 -7.62 -1.71
CA GLN A 10 5.62 -6.28 -1.38
C GLN A 10 4.10 -6.19 -1.53
N VAL A 11 3.54 -6.73 -2.62
CA VAL A 11 2.09 -6.76 -2.84
C VAL A 11 1.39 -7.58 -1.77
N SER A 12 1.92 -8.75 -1.42
CA SER A 12 1.33 -9.63 -0.40
C SER A 12 1.24 -8.95 0.97
N GLU A 13 2.31 -8.29 1.41
CA GLU A 13 2.31 -7.56 2.69
C GLU A 13 1.41 -6.33 2.67
N LEU A 14 1.35 -5.60 1.54
CA LEU A 14 0.40 -4.49 1.35
C LEU A 14 -1.06 -4.97 1.47
N GLU A 15 -1.41 -6.08 0.80
CA GLU A 15 -2.74 -6.69 0.87
C GLU A 15 -3.08 -7.21 2.27
N LYS A 16 -2.13 -7.89 2.92
CA LYS A 16 -2.28 -8.39 4.29
C LYS A 16 -2.55 -7.24 5.26
N ARG A 17 -1.78 -6.14 5.16
CA ARG A 17 -2.01 -4.95 6.00
C ARG A 17 -3.35 -4.28 5.67
N PHE A 18 -3.71 -4.18 4.39
CA PHE A 18 -4.98 -3.59 3.95
C PHE A 18 -6.22 -4.34 4.46
N LYS A 19 -6.17 -5.68 4.45
CA LYS A 19 -7.23 -6.54 5.02
C LYS A 19 -7.45 -6.26 6.50
N ARG A 20 -6.37 -6.01 7.25
CA ARG A 20 -6.43 -5.65 8.68
C ARG A 20 -6.90 -4.21 8.90
N GLN A 21 -6.46 -3.28 8.04
CA GLN A 21 -6.69 -1.85 8.23
C GLN A 21 -6.65 -1.11 6.89
N ARG A 22 -7.78 -0.54 6.48
CA ARG A 22 -7.93 0.15 5.17
C ARG A 22 -7.31 1.55 5.12
N TYR A 23 -6.97 2.14 6.28
CA TYR A 23 -6.44 3.50 6.40
C TYR A 23 -5.25 3.51 7.35
N LEU A 24 -4.09 3.95 6.89
CA LEU A 24 -2.88 4.06 7.71
C LEU A 24 -2.64 5.51 8.15
N SER A 25 -2.26 5.67 9.42
CA SER A 25 -1.65 6.90 9.93
C SER A 25 -0.28 7.17 9.27
N ALA A 26 0.31 8.34 9.50
CA ALA A 26 1.65 8.66 8.98
C ALA A 26 2.72 7.69 9.51
N GLN A 27 2.72 7.45 10.82
CA GLN A 27 3.68 6.57 11.48
C GLN A 27 3.58 5.12 11.00
N GLU A 28 2.37 4.56 10.89
CA GLU A 28 2.18 3.18 10.41
C GLU A 28 2.62 3.03 8.96
N ARG A 29 2.43 4.08 8.16
CA ARG A 29 2.86 4.11 6.77
C ARG A 29 4.37 4.13 6.64
N GLU A 30 5.05 4.94 7.45
CA GLU A 30 6.52 4.96 7.50
C GLU A 30 7.08 3.62 7.95
N HIS A 31 6.48 3.00 8.96
CA HIS A 31 6.91 1.70 9.45
C HIS A 31 6.74 0.62 8.37
N LEU A 32 5.56 0.54 7.74
CA LEU A 32 5.32 -0.42 6.66
C LEU A 32 6.27 -0.21 5.48
N ALA A 33 6.47 1.06 5.08
CA ALA A 33 7.36 1.43 4.00
C ALA A 33 8.79 0.93 4.24
N LYS A 34 9.34 1.13 5.45
CA LYS A 34 10.66 0.61 5.82
C LYS A 34 10.73 -0.92 5.78
N LEU A 35 9.66 -1.61 6.19
CA LEU A 35 9.63 -3.07 6.29
C LEU A 35 9.64 -3.77 4.92
N ILE A 36 9.00 -3.17 3.90
CA ILE A 36 8.90 -3.75 2.55
C ILE A 36 9.77 -3.02 1.51
N ASP A 37 10.70 -2.19 1.97
CA ASP A 37 11.60 -1.37 1.16
C ASP A 37 10.86 -0.54 0.09
N LEU A 38 9.89 0.25 0.54
CA LEU A 38 9.17 1.23 -0.25
C LEU A 38 9.24 2.60 0.41
N THR A 39 8.84 3.63 -0.32
CA THR A 39 8.64 4.97 0.26
C THR A 39 7.25 5.10 0.88
N PRO A 40 7.07 5.94 1.92
CA PRO A 40 5.76 6.23 2.48
C PRO A 40 4.77 6.72 1.42
N THR A 41 5.25 7.46 0.41
CA THR A 41 4.43 7.93 -0.71
C THR A 41 3.91 6.80 -1.59
N GLN A 42 4.74 5.80 -1.91
CA GLN A 42 4.30 4.61 -2.67
C GLN A 42 3.23 3.82 -1.91
N VAL A 43 3.43 3.63 -0.60
CA VAL A 43 2.42 2.98 0.27
C VAL A 43 1.12 3.79 0.28
N LYS A 44 1.18 5.11 0.43
CA LYS A 44 0.00 6.00 0.37
C LYS A 44 -0.78 5.81 -0.93
N ILE A 45 -0.09 5.87 -2.07
CA ILE A 45 -0.71 5.76 -3.40
C ILE A 45 -1.33 4.38 -3.58
N TRP A 46 -0.64 3.31 -3.16
CA TRP A 46 -1.19 1.96 -3.25
C TRP A 46 -2.48 1.82 -2.43
N PHE A 47 -2.50 2.30 -1.17
CA PHE A 47 -3.69 2.27 -0.33
C PHE A 47 -4.84 3.14 -0.88
N GLN A 48 -4.53 4.25 -1.56
CA GLN A 48 -5.54 5.06 -2.25
C GLN A 48 -6.13 4.30 -3.45
N ASN A 49 -5.29 3.74 -4.30
CA ASN A 49 -5.71 2.98 -5.49
C ASN A 49 -6.51 1.74 -5.11
N HIS A 50 -6.08 1.01 -4.07
CA HIS A 50 -6.76 -0.19 -3.61
C HIS A 50 -8.17 0.12 -3.07
N ARG A 51 -8.34 1.22 -2.31
CA ARG A 51 -9.68 1.68 -1.88
C ARG A 51 -10.56 2.07 -3.06
N TYR A 52 -10.02 2.77 -4.05
CA TYR A 52 -10.77 3.14 -5.25
C TYR A 52 -11.24 1.91 -6.03
N LYS A 53 -10.38 0.88 -6.16
CA LYS A 53 -10.74 -0.39 -6.77
C LYS A 53 -11.85 -1.09 -6.00
N CYS A 54 -11.78 -1.16 -4.67
CA CYS A 54 -12.86 -1.74 -3.86
C CYS A 54 -14.18 -0.97 -4.00
N LYS A 55 -14.14 0.37 -4.11
CA LYS A 55 -15.34 1.19 -4.32
C LYS A 55 -15.98 1.02 -5.70
N ARG A 56 -15.18 0.77 -6.74
CA ARG A 56 -15.66 0.57 -8.13
C ARG A 56 -16.18 -0.83 -8.43
N GLN A 57 -15.99 -1.76 -7.51
CA GLN A 57 -16.55 -3.12 -7.63
C GLN A 57 -17.96 -3.24 -7.02
N PHE A 58 -18.51 -2.12 -6.53
CA PHE A 58 -19.92 -1.91 -6.22
C PHE A 58 -20.45 -0.82 -7.17
#